data_AF-A0A2R3MP04-F1
#
_entry.id   AF-A0A2R3MP04-F1
#
_cell.length_a   1.000
_cell.length_b   1.000
_cell.length_c   1.000
_cell.angle_alpha   90.00
_cell.angle_beta   90.00
_cell.angle_gamma   90.00
#
_symmetry.space_group_name_H-M   'P 1'
#
loop_
_entity.id
_entity.type
_entity.pdbx_description
1 polymer ?
#
loop_
_entity_poly.entity_id
_entity_poly.type
_entity_poly.pdbx_seq_one_letter_code
_entity_poly.pdbx_strand_id
1 'polypeptide(L)'
;MKKNVLFLAAGLLAFASCSQDETTGLDNGGAIKFRPNVGSVTRGPILTTSNIASFKVSASIAAAPANFFTDLQVNKAGSQWNTAQTYYWPGTGTLRFFAYSPVDVATVSVTPTAQTINNFSPVQAVANQKDVVVAYNTGTKAANEASGVALTFKHILSQIEVKAEIDASAVASYEIKVLGTKLGRIPSTANFTFPTSVATGTLPQTQWSAAATPADYGTKLDAEVTLDGSAKKVTKDNFLMIPQQLTAWDGGSTANGAYIAVLCQISSKSGGNTTQIFPKVSGKYAYAAVPVSTNWLPGKKYTYKLKFLGSGGAGEVDPNQTNPDDPSDPNVDPTQNNGGDPVLGGPIKFTVTVDEWDELAEEEVSL
;
A
#
# COMPACT_ATOMS: atom_id res chain seq x y z
N MET A 1 -14.28 61.99 49.77
CA MET A 1 -13.00 61.39 49.34
C MET A 1 -13.21 60.78 47.96
N LYS A 2 -12.28 61.08 47.06
CA LYS A 2 -12.26 60.70 45.64
C LYS A 2 -11.97 59.21 45.47
N LYS A 3 -12.60 58.53 44.52
CA LYS A 3 -11.96 58.03 43.28
C LYS A 3 -12.93 57.21 42.44
N ASN A 4 -13.21 57.76 41.26
CA ASN A 4 -13.82 57.07 40.12
C ASN A 4 -12.94 55.88 39.73
N VAL A 5 -13.55 54.74 39.44
CA VAL A 5 -12.96 53.73 38.55
C VAL A 5 -14.04 53.35 37.54
N LEU A 6 -13.84 53.89 36.34
CA LEU A 6 -14.52 53.55 35.10
C LEU A 6 -13.80 52.31 34.55
N PHE A 7 -14.52 51.24 34.21
CA PHE A 7 -14.03 50.30 33.19
C PHE A 7 -15.16 50.01 32.20
N LEU A 8 -14.92 50.49 30.99
CA LEU A 8 -15.71 50.34 29.77
C LEU A 8 -15.95 48.87 29.47
N ALA A 9 -17.22 48.53 29.23
CA ALA A 9 -17.61 47.36 28.47
C ALA A 9 -17.25 47.60 26.99
N ALA A 10 -16.26 46.87 26.47
CA ALA A 10 -15.99 46.81 25.04
C ALA A 10 -16.78 45.64 24.45
N GLY A 11 -17.89 45.96 23.79
CA GLY A 11 -18.58 45.03 22.89
C GLY A 11 -17.71 44.79 21.65
N LEU A 12 -17.37 43.54 21.38
CA LEU A 12 -16.81 43.13 20.09
C LEU A 12 -17.91 43.26 19.03
N LEU A 13 -17.86 44.34 18.27
CA LEU A 13 -18.53 44.44 16.98
C LEU A 13 -17.87 43.42 16.04
N ALA A 14 -18.59 42.35 15.73
CA ALA A 14 -18.25 41.51 14.59
C ALA A 14 -18.50 42.33 13.32
N PHE A 15 -17.44 42.84 12.70
CA PHE A 15 -17.54 43.35 11.33
C PHE A 15 -17.76 42.15 10.39
N ALA A 16 -19.02 41.90 10.06
CA ALA A 16 -19.36 41.16 8.84
C ALA A 16 -18.94 42.02 7.65
N SER A 17 -17.69 41.86 7.21
CA SER A 17 -17.22 42.45 5.96
C SER A 17 -17.76 41.61 4.79
N CYS A 18 -19.03 41.82 4.46
CA CYS A 18 -19.47 41.71 3.08
C CYS A 18 -18.94 42.95 2.35
N SER A 19 -17.65 42.99 2.04
CA SER A 19 -17.15 43.91 1.01
C SER A 19 -17.54 43.30 -0.34
N GLN A 20 -18.68 43.74 -0.85
CA GLN A 20 -18.91 43.80 -2.29
C GLN A 20 -17.88 44.77 -2.84
N ASP A 21 -16.84 44.24 -3.48
CA ASP A 21 -15.89 45.03 -4.22
C ASP A 21 -16.30 44.95 -5.70
N GLU A 22 -17.14 45.90 -6.12
CA GLU A 22 -17.25 46.27 -7.54
C GLU A 22 -15.95 46.99 -7.91
N THR A 23 -14.97 46.21 -8.35
CA THR A 23 -13.90 46.72 -9.21
C THR A 23 -14.19 46.23 -10.62
N THR A 24 -14.04 47.12 -11.60
CA THR A 24 -14.04 46.78 -13.02
C THR A 24 -12.83 45.88 -13.30
N GLY A 25 -12.95 44.60 -12.99
CA GLY A 25 -11.99 43.56 -13.29
C GLY A 25 -12.56 42.71 -14.42
N LEU A 26 -11.75 42.44 -15.45
CA LEU A 26 -12.01 41.33 -16.37
C LEU A 26 -12.47 40.12 -15.54
N ASP A 27 -13.60 39.51 -15.92
CA ASP A 27 -14.09 38.29 -15.29
C ASP A 27 -13.00 37.22 -15.39
N ASN A 28 -12.20 37.09 -14.33
CA ASN A 28 -11.05 36.19 -14.26
C ASN A 28 -11.48 34.71 -14.17
N GLY A 29 -12.79 34.43 -14.20
CA GLY A 29 -13.34 33.10 -13.94
C GLY A 29 -13.11 32.64 -12.50
N GLY A 30 -13.69 31.50 -12.17
CA GLY A 30 -13.48 30.80 -10.91
C GLY A 30 -12.12 30.12 -10.83
N ALA A 31 -11.61 30.01 -9.60
CA ALA A 31 -10.39 29.25 -9.31
C ALA A 31 -10.56 27.76 -9.61
N ILE A 32 -9.48 27.10 -10.05
CA ILE A 32 -9.42 25.65 -10.23
C ILE A 32 -9.55 24.97 -8.86
N LYS A 33 -10.52 24.06 -8.74
CA LYS A 33 -10.81 23.26 -7.54
C LYS A 33 -10.80 21.79 -7.87
N PHE A 34 -10.60 20.94 -6.86
CA PHE A 34 -10.53 19.49 -7.00
C PHE A 34 -11.52 18.79 -6.07
N ARG A 35 -12.10 17.69 -6.55
CA ARG A 35 -12.96 16.77 -5.81
C ARG A 35 -12.31 15.37 -5.84
N PRO A 36 -11.48 15.03 -4.86
CA PRO A 36 -10.83 13.73 -4.82
C PRO A 36 -11.81 12.64 -4.37
N ASN A 37 -11.64 11.45 -4.93
CA ASN A 37 -12.30 10.21 -4.53
C ASN A 37 -11.27 9.08 -4.59
N VAL A 38 -11.20 8.25 -3.56
CA VAL A 38 -10.46 6.98 -3.50
C VAL A 38 -11.47 5.90 -3.12
N GLY A 39 -11.34 4.68 -3.65
CA GLY A 39 -12.25 3.58 -3.33
C GLY A 39 -12.44 3.38 -1.83
N SER A 40 -13.60 2.82 -1.47
CA SER A 40 -13.88 2.47 -0.09
C SER A 40 -13.38 1.05 0.18
N VAL A 41 -12.63 0.87 1.26
CA VAL A 41 -12.32 -0.45 1.85
C VAL A 41 -12.38 -0.38 3.35
N THR A 42 -12.64 -1.51 4.00
CA THR A 42 -12.97 -1.53 5.43
C THR A 42 -11.79 -1.79 6.38
N ARG A 43 -10.55 -2.13 5.94
CA ARG A 43 -9.48 -2.55 6.89
C ARG A 43 -8.03 -2.32 6.39
N GLY A 44 -7.21 -1.60 7.17
CA GLY A 44 -5.75 -1.45 7.02
C GLY A 44 -5.26 0.01 6.95
N PRO A 45 -3.94 0.30 6.91
CA PRO A 45 -3.37 1.64 6.68
C PRO A 45 -3.48 2.07 5.20
N ILE A 46 -4.62 1.80 4.59
CA ILE A 46 -4.91 1.99 3.16
C ILE A 46 -5.50 3.39 2.98
N LEU A 47 -5.09 4.11 1.94
CA LEU A 47 -5.71 5.38 1.58
C LEU A 47 -7.11 5.15 1.02
N THR A 48 -8.09 5.86 1.56
CA THR A 48 -9.50 5.86 1.14
C THR A 48 -9.98 7.31 1.10
N THR A 49 -11.18 7.55 0.55
CA THR A 49 -11.80 8.89 0.61
C THR A 49 -11.92 9.42 2.05
N SER A 50 -12.08 8.53 3.02
CA SER A 50 -12.25 8.91 4.43
C SER A 50 -10.98 9.50 5.05
N ASN A 51 -9.80 8.95 4.71
CA ASN A 51 -8.53 9.26 5.39
C ASN A 51 -7.49 9.95 4.52
N ILE A 52 -7.70 10.10 3.19
CA ILE A 52 -6.85 10.95 2.37
C ILE A 52 -6.95 12.40 2.90
N ALA A 53 -5.81 12.93 3.35
CA ALA A 53 -5.72 14.25 3.98
C ALA A 53 -5.11 15.30 3.05
N SER A 54 -4.24 14.86 2.13
CA SER A 54 -3.54 15.74 1.19
C SER A 54 -3.07 14.98 -0.04
N PHE A 55 -2.93 15.69 -1.15
CA PHE A 55 -2.34 15.20 -2.39
C PHE A 55 -1.67 16.36 -3.12
N LYS A 56 -0.87 16.04 -4.14
CA LYS A 56 -0.29 17.04 -5.05
C LYS A 56 -0.87 16.85 -6.44
N VAL A 57 -1.01 17.95 -7.18
CA VAL A 57 -1.49 17.97 -8.56
C VAL A 57 -0.51 18.73 -9.43
N SER A 58 -0.15 18.14 -10.57
CA SER A 58 0.54 18.80 -11.66
C SER A 58 -0.42 18.95 -12.84
N ALA A 59 -0.46 20.13 -13.45
CA ALA A 59 -1.31 20.42 -14.60
C ALA A 59 -0.49 20.78 -15.83
N SER A 60 -0.93 20.34 -17.00
CA SER A 60 -0.33 20.73 -18.28
C SER A 60 -1.39 20.97 -19.34
N ILE A 61 -1.06 21.84 -20.30
CA ILE A 61 -1.78 21.96 -21.57
C ILE A 61 -1.07 21.05 -22.57
N ALA A 62 -1.82 20.34 -23.41
CA ALA A 62 -1.23 19.49 -24.44
C ALA A 62 -0.30 20.31 -25.36
N ALA A 63 0.89 19.76 -25.66
CA ALA A 63 1.94 20.40 -26.46
C ALA A 63 2.53 21.70 -25.89
N ALA A 64 2.19 22.11 -24.65
CA ALA A 64 2.88 23.22 -24.01
C ALA A 64 4.32 22.84 -23.65
N PRO A 65 5.28 23.79 -23.72
CA PRO A 65 6.69 23.53 -23.40
C PRO A 65 6.93 23.32 -21.90
N ALA A 66 6.00 23.71 -21.05
CA ALA A 66 6.07 23.59 -19.59
C ALA A 66 4.70 23.26 -18.99
N ASN A 67 4.71 22.80 -17.75
CA ASN A 67 3.49 22.64 -16.97
C ASN A 67 2.81 24.00 -16.72
N PHE A 68 1.49 23.97 -16.58
CA PHE A 68 0.71 25.10 -16.11
C PHE A 68 0.97 25.35 -14.62
N PHE A 69 1.06 24.28 -13.83
CA PHE A 69 1.67 24.25 -12.50
C PHE A 69 2.19 22.85 -12.18
N THR A 70 3.14 22.76 -11.26
CA THR A 70 3.75 21.50 -10.83
C THR A 70 3.56 21.35 -9.33
N ASP A 71 3.15 20.15 -8.90
CA ASP A 71 3.07 19.74 -7.50
C ASP A 71 2.31 20.71 -6.59
N LEU A 72 1.21 21.27 -7.10
CA LEU A 72 0.29 22.07 -6.32
C LEU A 72 -0.32 21.21 -5.22
N GLN A 73 0.06 21.50 -3.97
CA GLN A 73 -0.47 20.79 -2.81
C GLN A 73 -1.95 21.17 -2.59
N VAL A 74 -2.75 20.15 -2.29
CA VAL A 74 -4.17 20.28 -1.95
C VAL A 74 -4.39 19.60 -0.61
N ASN A 75 -4.99 20.31 0.33
CA ASN A 75 -5.21 19.85 1.70
C ASN A 75 -6.69 19.82 2.05
N LYS A 76 -7.10 18.81 2.80
CA LYS A 76 -8.45 18.69 3.36
C LYS A 76 -8.58 19.63 4.56
N ALA A 77 -9.63 20.44 4.59
CA ALA A 77 -10.02 21.25 5.74
C ALA A 77 -11.53 21.06 5.98
N GLY A 78 -11.87 20.19 6.94
CA GLY A 78 -13.26 19.74 7.12
C GLY A 78 -13.75 18.97 5.88
N SER A 79 -14.83 19.44 5.26
CA SER A 79 -15.38 18.90 4.02
C SER A 79 -14.84 19.55 2.73
N GLN A 80 -13.99 20.58 2.88
CA GLN A 80 -13.46 21.37 1.77
C GLN A 80 -12.03 20.93 1.41
N TRP A 81 -11.66 21.14 0.15
CA TRP A 81 -10.30 20.92 -0.35
C TRP A 81 -9.70 22.24 -0.82
N ASN A 82 -8.58 22.62 -0.22
CA ASN A 82 -7.93 23.91 -0.47
C ASN A 82 -6.60 23.70 -1.18
N THR A 83 -6.36 24.46 -2.25
CA THR A 83 -5.08 24.50 -2.93
C THR A 83 -4.12 25.43 -2.18
N ALA A 84 -2.84 25.10 -2.14
CA ALA A 84 -1.81 25.94 -1.51
C ALA A 84 -1.61 27.28 -2.25
N GLN A 85 -1.94 27.31 -3.55
CA GLN A 85 -1.92 28.50 -4.39
C GLN A 85 -3.13 28.51 -5.32
N THR A 86 -3.64 29.71 -5.63
CA THR A 86 -4.79 29.88 -6.52
C THR A 86 -4.33 29.95 -7.97
N TYR A 87 -4.91 29.11 -8.82
CA TYR A 87 -4.78 29.15 -10.27
C TYR A 87 -6.17 29.25 -10.90
N TYR A 88 -6.32 30.06 -11.94
CA TYR A 88 -7.58 30.27 -12.64
C TYR A 88 -7.62 29.48 -13.94
N TRP A 89 -8.84 29.14 -14.39
CA TRP A 89 -9.03 28.47 -15.67
C TRP A 89 -8.59 29.36 -16.84
N PRO A 90 -7.84 28.82 -17.82
CA PRO A 90 -7.69 29.48 -19.11
C PRO A 90 -9.06 29.72 -19.75
N GLY A 91 -9.21 30.84 -20.48
CA GLY A 91 -10.48 31.18 -21.15
C GLY A 91 -10.92 30.12 -22.17
N THR A 92 -9.97 29.41 -22.77
CA THR A 92 -10.20 28.30 -23.71
C THR A 92 -9.16 27.19 -23.50
N GLY A 93 -9.44 26.01 -24.04
CA GLY A 93 -8.53 24.86 -24.00
C GLY A 93 -8.83 23.88 -22.87
N THR A 94 -8.04 22.82 -22.82
CA THR A 94 -8.18 21.71 -21.87
C THR A 94 -6.89 21.57 -21.05
N LEU A 95 -7.05 21.48 -19.74
CA LEU A 95 -5.97 21.11 -18.83
C LEU A 95 -6.00 19.60 -18.57
N ARG A 96 -4.82 18.99 -18.51
CA ARG A 96 -4.59 17.63 -18.03
C ARG A 96 -4.06 17.70 -16.61
N PHE A 97 -4.64 16.95 -15.69
CA PHE A 97 -4.28 16.92 -14.29
C PHE A 97 -3.76 15.54 -13.91
N PHE A 98 -2.59 15.51 -13.29
CA PHE A 98 -1.95 14.31 -12.75
C PHE A 98 -1.79 14.51 -11.25
N ALA A 99 -2.38 13.63 -10.45
CA ALA A 99 -2.37 13.77 -9.01
C ALA A 99 -1.82 12.53 -8.32
N TYR A 100 -1.16 12.72 -7.18
CA TYR A 100 -0.64 11.62 -6.36
C TYR A 100 -0.77 11.90 -4.86
N SER A 101 -0.89 10.81 -4.09
CA SER A 101 -0.84 10.81 -2.63
C SER A 101 -0.14 9.52 -2.16
N PRO A 102 0.59 9.53 -1.03
CA PRO A 102 0.90 10.69 -0.17
C PRO A 102 1.80 11.73 -0.85
N VAL A 103 1.85 12.95 -0.30
CA VAL A 103 2.57 14.08 -0.90
C VAL A 103 4.10 13.96 -0.86
N ASP A 104 4.60 13.00 -0.08
CA ASP A 104 6.01 12.73 0.15
C ASP A 104 6.52 11.47 -0.57
N VAL A 105 5.75 10.96 -1.55
CA VAL A 105 6.26 10.00 -2.53
C VAL A 105 7.44 10.65 -3.26
N ALA A 106 8.61 10.04 -3.13
CA ALA A 106 9.83 10.52 -3.75
C ALA A 106 9.79 10.35 -5.27
N THR A 107 10.70 11.03 -5.98
CA THR A 107 11.04 10.83 -7.40
C THR A 107 9.88 10.93 -8.41
N VAL A 108 8.75 11.53 -8.01
CA VAL A 108 7.67 11.93 -8.91
C VAL A 108 8.17 13.02 -9.84
N SER A 109 7.99 12.82 -11.14
CA SER A 109 8.33 13.78 -12.18
C SER A 109 7.19 13.86 -13.17
N VAL A 110 6.46 14.97 -13.13
CA VAL A 110 5.38 15.27 -14.09
C VAL A 110 5.80 16.49 -14.89
N THR A 111 5.98 16.31 -16.19
CA THR A 111 6.20 17.34 -17.20
C THR A 111 5.16 17.15 -18.31
N PRO A 112 5.08 18.03 -19.33
CA PRO A 112 4.14 17.82 -20.44
C PRO A 112 4.40 16.54 -21.25
N THR A 113 5.63 16.02 -21.25
CA THR A 113 6.08 14.88 -22.07
C THR A 113 6.46 13.63 -21.26
N ALA A 114 6.61 13.72 -19.95
CA ALA A 114 6.89 12.57 -19.07
C ALA A 114 6.10 12.69 -17.77
N GLN A 115 5.42 11.62 -17.34
CA GLN A 115 4.66 11.60 -16.09
C GLN A 115 4.96 10.31 -15.35
N THR A 116 5.98 10.32 -14.50
CA THR A 116 6.52 9.10 -13.88
C THR A 116 6.80 9.22 -12.40
N ILE A 117 6.86 8.07 -11.72
CA ILE A 117 7.53 7.88 -10.44
C ILE A 117 8.75 7.01 -10.75
N ASN A 118 9.96 7.56 -10.58
CA ASN A 118 11.18 6.90 -11.04
C ASN A 118 11.84 6.10 -9.90
N ASN A 119 12.31 4.89 -10.17
CA ASN A 119 12.99 4.03 -9.21
C ASN A 119 12.20 3.85 -7.90
N PHE A 120 10.88 3.68 -8.00
CA PHE A 120 10.06 3.39 -6.83
C PHE A 120 10.51 2.06 -6.22
N SER A 121 10.63 2.03 -4.91
CA SER A 121 10.91 0.83 -4.14
C SER A 121 10.12 0.84 -2.83
N PRO A 122 9.38 -0.22 -2.49
CA PRO A 122 8.75 -0.34 -1.18
C PRO A 122 9.81 -0.28 -0.07
N VAL A 123 9.50 0.44 1.01
CA VAL A 123 10.33 0.46 2.22
C VAL A 123 10.43 -0.96 2.80
N GLN A 124 11.63 -1.37 3.23
CA GLN A 124 11.88 -2.72 3.74
C GLN A 124 11.04 -3.06 4.98
N ALA A 125 10.98 -2.13 5.94
CA ALA A 125 10.11 -2.22 7.11
C ALA A 125 8.64 -2.06 6.68
N VAL A 126 7.87 -3.15 6.74
CA VAL A 126 6.49 -3.22 6.22
C VAL A 126 5.57 -2.20 6.90
N ALA A 127 5.75 -1.98 8.21
CA ALA A 127 4.99 -0.98 8.97
C ALA A 127 5.16 0.46 8.45
N ASN A 128 6.25 0.73 7.71
CA ASN A 128 6.56 2.03 7.13
C ASN A 128 6.27 2.11 5.63
N GLN A 129 5.77 1.02 5.02
CA GLN A 129 5.34 1.05 3.63
C GLN A 129 4.13 1.96 3.49
N LYS A 130 4.11 2.70 2.39
CA LYS A 130 3.06 3.66 2.09
C LYS A 130 2.23 3.16 0.94
N ASP A 131 0.93 3.29 1.10
CA ASP A 131 -0.02 3.08 0.03
C ASP A 131 -0.02 4.29 -0.90
N VAL A 132 0.36 4.07 -2.16
CA VAL A 132 0.47 5.12 -3.16
C VAL A 132 -0.73 5.06 -4.08
N VAL A 133 -1.41 6.20 -4.20
CA VAL A 133 -2.54 6.36 -5.10
C VAL A 133 -2.27 7.47 -6.10
N VAL A 134 -2.74 7.28 -7.34
CA VAL A 134 -2.63 8.29 -8.41
C VAL A 134 -3.97 8.52 -9.09
N ALA A 135 -4.18 9.71 -9.62
CA ALA A 135 -5.35 10.04 -10.43
C ALA A 135 -4.93 10.80 -11.69
N TYR A 136 -5.73 10.63 -12.74
CA TYR A 136 -5.69 11.45 -13.95
C TYR A 136 -7.09 11.91 -14.29
N ASN A 137 -7.23 13.17 -14.67
CA ASN A 137 -8.41 13.66 -15.36
C ASN A 137 -8.06 14.87 -16.24
N THR A 138 -8.97 15.23 -17.14
CA THR A 138 -8.92 16.50 -17.86
C THR A 138 -10.00 17.45 -17.34
N GLY A 139 -9.87 18.73 -17.68
CA GLY A 139 -10.91 19.69 -17.36
C GLY A 139 -10.83 20.96 -18.21
N THR A 140 -11.95 21.68 -18.24
CA THR A 140 -12.11 22.97 -18.92
C THR A 140 -12.86 23.94 -18.01
N LYS A 141 -12.75 25.25 -18.29
CA LYS A 141 -13.53 26.28 -17.59
C LYS A 141 -15.03 25.93 -17.58
N ALA A 142 -15.60 25.71 -18.77
CA ALA A 142 -17.03 25.48 -18.95
C ALA A 142 -17.57 24.26 -18.17
N ALA A 143 -16.79 23.18 -18.10
CA ALA A 143 -17.24 21.95 -17.45
C ALA A 143 -16.96 21.90 -15.94
N ASN A 144 -15.96 22.63 -15.44
CA ASN A 144 -15.40 22.37 -14.12
C ASN A 144 -15.26 23.59 -13.21
N GLU A 145 -15.54 24.81 -13.68
CA GLU A 145 -15.43 26.02 -12.86
C GLU A 145 -16.35 26.01 -11.62
N ALA A 146 -17.59 25.55 -11.79
CA ALA A 146 -18.56 25.47 -10.69
C ALA A 146 -18.28 24.28 -9.74
N SER A 147 -18.06 23.09 -10.30
CA SER A 147 -17.98 21.84 -9.51
C SER A 147 -16.57 21.44 -9.09
N GLY A 148 -15.54 21.96 -9.74
CA GLY A 148 -14.18 21.42 -9.66
C GLY A 148 -13.98 20.11 -10.44
N VAL A 149 -12.71 19.75 -10.65
CA VAL A 149 -12.25 18.54 -11.35
C VAL A 149 -12.34 17.34 -10.43
N ALA A 150 -13.05 16.30 -10.85
CA ALA A 150 -13.08 15.02 -10.13
C ALA A 150 -11.74 14.29 -10.30
N LEU A 151 -11.12 13.87 -9.20
CA LEU A 151 -9.89 13.08 -9.20
C LEU A 151 -10.15 11.73 -8.56
N THR A 152 -10.43 10.72 -9.39
CA THR A 152 -10.61 9.33 -8.94
C THR A 152 -9.24 8.66 -8.83
N PHE A 153 -8.73 8.62 -7.60
CA PHE A 153 -7.49 7.98 -7.23
C PHE A 153 -7.58 6.46 -7.29
N LYS A 154 -6.49 5.82 -7.71
CA LYS A 154 -6.33 4.37 -7.83
C LYS A 154 -5.06 3.93 -7.12
N HIS A 155 -5.14 2.82 -6.39
CA HIS A 155 -3.96 2.17 -5.81
C HIS A 155 -3.03 1.65 -6.92
N ILE A 156 -1.75 2.03 -6.86
CA ILE A 156 -0.76 1.60 -7.86
C ILE A 156 -0.03 0.32 -7.45
N LEU A 157 -0.16 -0.11 -6.18
CA LEU A 157 0.52 -1.28 -5.62
C LEU A 157 -0.42 -2.49 -5.55
N SER A 158 0.13 -3.64 -5.18
CA SER A 158 -0.62 -4.83 -4.75
C SER A 158 -0.48 -5.00 -3.24
N GLN A 159 -1.57 -5.36 -2.57
CA GLN A 159 -1.55 -5.67 -1.14
C GLN A 159 -1.44 -7.18 -0.93
N ILE A 160 -0.55 -7.62 -0.04
CA ILE A 160 -0.35 -9.04 0.27
C ILE A 160 -0.62 -9.28 1.76
N GLU A 161 -1.52 -10.22 2.04
CA GLU A 161 -1.82 -10.75 3.36
C GLU A 161 -1.46 -12.24 3.40
N VAL A 162 -0.88 -12.70 4.51
CA VAL A 162 -0.59 -14.12 4.70
C VAL A 162 -1.36 -14.62 5.92
N LYS A 163 -2.05 -15.74 5.71
CA LYS A 163 -2.72 -16.52 6.74
C LYS A 163 -2.11 -17.90 6.79
N ALA A 164 -2.10 -18.51 7.97
CA ALA A 164 -1.67 -19.87 8.17
C ALA A 164 -2.66 -20.67 9.02
N GLU A 165 -2.79 -21.96 8.72
CA GLU A 165 -3.48 -22.97 9.53
C GLU A 165 -2.68 -24.27 9.51
N ILE A 166 -2.93 -25.14 10.48
CA ILE A 166 -2.49 -26.54 10.46
C ILE A 166 -3.67 -27.41 10.04
N ASP A 167 -3.42 -28.48 9.31
CA ASP A 167 -4.46 -29.46 9.01
C ASP A 167 -5.11 -29.99 10.31
N ALA A 168 -6.44 -30.00 10.36
CA ALA A 168 -7.18 -30.39 11.55
C ALA A 168 -6.80 -31.80 12.05
N SER A 169 -6.44 -32.71 11.15
CA SER A 169 -5.99 -34.07 11.51
C SER A 169 -4.63 -34.10 12.19
N ALA A 170 -3.80 -33.06 12.02
CA ALA A 170 -2.45 -32.96 12.55
C ALA A 170 -2.37 -32.22 13.90
N VAL A 171 -3.41 -31.51 14.33
CA VAL A 171 -3.44 -30.71 15.57
C VAL A 171 -3.15 -31.52 16.83
N ALA A 172 -3.56 -32.80 16.85
CA ALA A 172 -3.32 -33.71 17.97
C ALA A 172 -1.84 -34.15 18.07
N SER A 173 -1.14 -34.19 16.93
CA SER A 173 0.23 -34.72 16.82
C SER A 173 1.29 -33.64 16.77
N TYR A 174 0.91 -32.40 16.45
CA TYR A 174 1.84 -31.28 16.27
C TYR A 174 1.35 -29.98 16.89
N GLU A 175 2.30 -29.13 17.27
CA GLU A 175 2.10 -27.73 17.58
C GLU A 175 2.93 -26.87 16.63
N ILE A 176 2.32 -25.83 16.05
CA ILE A 176 3.03 -24.85 15.25
C ILE A 176 2.75 -23.48 15.84
N LYS A 177 3.80 -22.82 16.32
CA LYS A 177 3.77 -21.43 16.76
C LYS A 177 4.37 -20.55 15.67
N VAL A 178 3.75 -19.42 15.41
CA VAL A 178 4.19 -18.47 14.38
C VAL A 178 4.46 -17.12 15.01
N LEU A 179 5.56 -16.47 14.61
CA LEU A 179 5.96 -15.16 15.10
C LEU A 179 6.11 -14.10 14.00
N GLY A 180 6.02 -14.49 12.72
CA GLY A 180 6.16 -13.54 11.62
C GLY A 180 6.09 -14.19 10.25
N THR A 181 6.19 -13.34 9.22
CA THR A 181 6.14 -13.73 7.82
C THR A 181 7.14 -12.90 7.02
N LYS A 182 7.73 -13.51 5.99
CA LYS A 182 8.66 -12.89 5.04
C LYS A 182 8.22 -13.14 3.60
N LEU A 183 8.32 -12.12 2.75
CA LEU A 183 8.35 -12.26 1.29
C LEU A 183 9.81 -12.22 0.86
N GLY A 184 10.31 -13.32 0.31
CA GLY A 184 11.69 -13.46 -0.10
C GLY A 184 11.90 -13.16 -1.57
N ARG A 185 13.00 -12.45 -1.88
CA ARG A 185 13.52 -12.25 -3.24
C ARG A 185 12.51 -11.67 -4.22
N ILE A 186 11.70 -10.73 -3.75
CA ILE A 186 10.75 -10.02 -4.60
C ILE A 186 11.50 -8.93 -5.38
N PRO A 187 11.48 -8.89 -6.73
CA PRO A 187 12.00 -7.76 -7.49
C PRO A 187 11.28 -6.47 -7.07
N SER A 188 12.05 -5.47 -6.63
CA SER A 188 11.54 -4.39 -5.78
C SER A 188 11.93 -2.97 -6.20
N THR A 189 12.49 -2.79 -7.39
CA THR A 189 12.65 -1.45 -8.00
C THR A 189 12.04 -1.40 -9.38
N ALA A 190 11.18 -0.43 -9.65
CA ALA A 190 10.59 -0.18 -10.96
C ALA A 190 10.21 1.29 -11.15
N ASN A 191 9.95 1.69 -12.40
CA ASN A 191 9.34 2.97 -12.73
C ASN A 191 7.82 2.78 -12.89
N PHE A 192 7.04 3.76 -12.44
CA PHE A 192 5.61 3.84 -12.73
C PHE A 192 5.33 5.00 -13.69
N THR A 193 4.46 4.80 -14.67
CA THR A 193 3.97 5.84 -15.59
C THR A 193 2.52 6.17 -15.29
N PHE A 194 2.21 7.44 -15.06
CA PHE A 194 0.84 7.88 -14.77
C PHE A 194 -0.12 7.58 -15.94
N PRO A 195 -1.42 7.35 -15.65
CA PRO A 195 -2.42 7.27 -16.70
C PRO A 195 -2.55 8.58 -17.46
N THR A 196 -2.85 8.46 -18.75
CA THR A 196 -3.17 9.60 -19.65
C THR A 196 -4.62 9.55 -20.14
N SER A 197 -5.41 8.64 -19.57
CA SER A 197 -6.87 8.53 -19.72
C SER A 197 -7.49 8.22 -18.35
N VAL A 198 -8.76 8.60 -18.16
CA VAL A 198 -9.46 8.33 -16.91
C VAL A 198 -9.65 6.82 -16.76
N ALA A 199 -9.20 6.26 -15.63
CA ALA A 199 -9.31 4.84 -15.35
C ALA A 199 -10.67 4.49 -14.72
N THR A 200 -11.46 3.64 -15.37
CA THR A 200 -12.79 3.19 -14.91
C THR A 200 -12.73 1.98 -13.96
N GLY A 201 -11.58 1.32 -13.82
CA GLY A 201 -11.36 0.17 -12.93
C GLY A 201 -9.97 0.23 -12.27
N THR A 202 -9.33 -0.91 -12.05
CA THR A 202 -7.92 -0.96 -11.64
C THR A 202 -6.99 -0.49 -12.75
N LEU A 203 -5.83 0.03 -12.38
CA LEU A 203 -4.83 0.46 -13.35
C LEU A 203 -4.20 -0.74 -14.10
N PRO A 204 -3.82 -0.58 -15.37
CA PRO A 204 -3.10 -1.63 -16.10
C PRO A 204 -1.73 -1.88 -15.48
N GLN A 205 -1.32 -3.15 -15.38
CA GLN A 205 0.03 -3.53 -14.92
C GLN A 205 1.13 -2.93 -15.81
N THR A 206 0.85 -2.67 -17.09
CA THR A 206 1.80 -2.06 -18.04
C THR A 206 2.24 -0.64 -17.69
N GLN A 207 1.61 0.00 -16.70
CA GLN A 207 2.10 1.26 -16.14
C GLN A 207 3.37 1.10 -15.32
N TRP A 208 3.63 -0.11 -14.82
CA TRP A 208 4.90 -0.46 -14.21
C TRP A 208 5.88 -0.97 -15.27
N SER A 209 7.12 -0.49 -15.19
CA SER A 209 8.23 -1.15 -15.89
C SER A 209 8.50 -2.52 -15.26
N ALA A 210 9.27 -3.37 -15.95
CA ALA A 210 9.77 -4.59 -15.34
C ALA A 210 10.50 -4.28 -14.03
N ALA A 211 10.13 -4.98 -12.97
CA ALA A 211 10.76 -4.83 -11.65
C ALA A 211 12.11 -5.56 -11.60
N ALA A 212 13.06 -4.97 -10.91
CA ALA A 212 14.42 -5.48 -10.76
C ALA A 212 14.87 -5.42 -9.29
N THR A 213 16.14 -5.78 -9.00
CA THR A 213 16.73 -5.75 -7.64
C THR A 213 15.89 -6.50 -6.60
N PRO A 214 15.97 -7.84 -6.58
CA PRO A 214 15.25 -8.65 -5.60
C PRO A 214 15.64 -8.31 -4.16
N ALA A 215 14.65 -8.18 -3.29
CA ALA A 215 14.82 -7.89 -1.87
C ALA A 215 13.86 -8.72 -1.00
N ASP A 216 14.18 -8.81 0.29
CA ASP A 216 13.37 -9.50 1.29
C ASP A 216 12.60 -8.47 2.14
N TYR A 217 11.34 -8.76 2.41
CA TYR A 217 10.44 -7.94 3.23
C TYR A 217 9.83 -8.80 4.32
N GLY A 218 9.71 -8.29 5.53
CA GLY A 218 9.31 -9.09 6.69
C GLY A 218 8.46 -8.30 7.65
N THR A 219 7.58 -9.03 8.34
CA THR A 219 6.74 -8.49 9.39
C THR A 219 6.72 -9.46 10.56
N LYS A 220 6.87 -8.93 11.77
CA LYS A 220 6.87 -9.69 13.02
C LYS A 220 5.62 -9.37 13.82
N LEU A 221 5.01 -10.41 14.38
CA LEU A 221 3.85 -10.31 15.24
C LEU A 221 4.26 -9.78 16.62
N ASP A 222 3.35 -9.05 17.28
CA ASP A 222 3.58 -8.57 18.65
C ASP A 222 3.60 -9.72 19.68
N ALA A 223 2.94 -10.85 19.35
CA ALA A 223 2.94 -12.06 20.14
C ALA A 223 2.86 -13.29 19.23
N GLU A 224 3.36 -14.43 19.74
CA GLU A 224 3.26 -15.71 19.02
C GLU A 224 1.79 -16.12 18.84
N VAL A 225 1.51 -16.74 17.69
CA VAL A 225 0.21 -17.32 17.36
C VAL A 225 0.38 -18.82 17.20
N THR A 226 -0.32 -19.60 18.02
CA THR A 226 -0.42 -21.05 17.82
C THR A 226 -1.46 -21.36 16.75
N LEU A 227 -1.06 -22.07 15.70
CA LEU A 227 -1.98 -22.48 14.63
C LEU A 227 -2.92 -23.59 15.11
N ASP A 228 -4.12 -23.60 14.54
CA ASP A 228 -5.10 -24.68 14.67
C ASP A 228 -5.75 -24.96 13.31
N GLY A 229 -6.85 -25.70 13.29
CA GLY A 229 -7.61 -26.02 12.07
C GLY A 229 -8.27 -24.81 11.37
N SER A 230 -8.05 -23.59 11.85
CA SER A 230 -8.58 -22.36 11.28
C SER A 230 -7.47 -21.41 10.83
N ALA A 231 -7.71 -20.71 9.72
CA ALA A 231 -6.76 -19.75 9.15
C ALA A 231 -6.61 -18.51 10.02
N LYS A 232 -5.40 -18.29 10.53
CA LYS A 232 -5.03 -17.12 11.34
C LYS A 232 -4.17 -16.18 10.53
N LYS A 233 -4.37 -14.87 10.68
CA LYS A 233 -3.49 -13.85 10.08
C LYS A 233 -2.11 -13.97 10.73
N VAL A 234 -1.07 -14.12 9.91
CA VAL A 234 0.33 -14.24 10.36
C VAL A 234 1.23 -13.11 9.85
N THR A 235 0.61 -12.10 9.23
CA THR A 235 1.20 -10.79 8.99
C THR A 235 0.66 -9.78 10.00
N LYS A 236 1.53 -8.95 10.59
CA LYS A 236 1.08 -7.83 11.42
C LYS A 236 0.46 -6.77 10.51
N ASP A 237 1.29 -6.22 9.63
CA ASP A 237 0.90 -5.32 8.55
C ASP A 237 0.87 -6.05 7.21
N ASN A 238 -0.01 -5.65 6.30
CA ASN A 238 -0.04 -6.23 4.95
C ASN A 238 1.05 -5.58 4.10
N PHE A 239 1.72 -6.37 3.26
CA PHE A 239 2.77 -5.86 2.38
C PHE A 239 2.16 -5.05 1.23
N LEU A 240 2.80 -3.96 0.83
CA LEU A 240 2.44 -3.13 -0.32
C LEU A 240 3.55 -3.23 -1.36
N MET A 241 3.33 -4.04 -2.39
CA MET A 241 4.37 -4.47 -3.32
C MET A 241 4.12 -3.98 -4.75
N ILE A 242 5.18 -3.89 -5.55
CA ILE A 242 5.08 -3.56 -6.97
C ILE A 242 4.33 -4.69 -7.70
N PRO A 243 3.23 -4.39 -8.43
CA PRO A 243 2.51 -5.36 -9.26
C PRO A 243 3.41 -5.94 -10.36
N GLN A 244 3.52 -7.27 -10.41
CA GLN A 244 4.40 -7.98 -11.34
C GLN A 244 4.04 -9.47 -11.43
N GLN A 245 4.46 -10.13 -12.51
CA GLN A 245 4.52 -11.59 -12.57
C GLN A 245 5.75 -12.07 -11.78
N LEU A 246 5.52 -12.90 -10.75
CA LEU A 246 6.61 -13.49 -9.98
C LEU A 246 7.18 -14.74 -10.64
N THR A 247 8.50 -14.89 -10.57
CA THR A 247 9.19 -16.15 -10.87
C THR A 247 9.40 -16.90 -9.57
N ALA A 248 8.86 -18.10 -9.45
CA ALA A 248 8.99 -18.93 -8.25
C ALA A 248 10.44 -19.31 -7.96
N TRP A 249 10.79 -19.36 -6.67
CA TRP A 249 11.96 -20.09 -6.19
C TRP A 249 11.86 -21.58 -6.55
N ASP A 250 13.00 -22.23 -6.78
CA ASP A 250 13.06 -23.65 -7.16
C ASP A 250 13.00 -24.64 -5.98
N GLY A 251 13.03 -24.13 -4.74
CA GLY A 251 13.08 -24.95 -3.52
C GLY A 251 14.49 -25.42 -3.14
N GLY A 252 15.53 -24.91 -3.79
CA GLY A 252 16.92 -25.24 -3.51
C GLY A 252 17.63 -24.29 -2.56
N SER A 253 18.88 -24.60 -2.20
CA SER A 253 19.68 -23.80 -1.25
C SER A 253 20.00 -22.38 -1.71
N THR A 254 19.73 -22.05 -2.98
CA THR A 254 19.91 -20.70 -3.52
C THR A 254 18.56 -20.03 -3.63
N ALA A 255 18.46 -18.81 -3.10
CA ALA A 255 17.27 -17.99 -3.25
C ALA A 255 17.18 -17.45 -4.70
N ASN A 256 16.73 -18.25 -5.68
CA ASN A 256 16.74 -17.87 -7.10
C ASN A 256 15.39 -17.36 -7.66
N GLY A 257 14.37 -17.29 -6.82
CA GLY A 257 13.07 -16.74 -7.16
C GLY A 257 12.27 -16.35 -5.92
N ALA A 258 11.02 -15.96 -6.12
CA ALA A 258 10.11 -15.49 -5.09
C ALA A 258 9.52 -16.63 -4.26
N TYR A 259 9.39 -16.40 -2.96
CA TYR A 259 8.78 -17.31 -1.99
C TYR A 259 8.11 -16.56 -0.84
N ILE A 260 7.19 -17.24 -0.16
CA ILE A 260 6.65 -16.80 1.14
C ILE A 260 7.28 -17.69 2.20
N ALA A 261 7.74 -17.08 3.29
CA ALA A 261 8.33 -17.77 4.43
C ALA A 261 7.60 -17.39 5.72
N VAL A 262 7.36 -18.37 6.59
CA VAL A 262 6.70 -18.19 7.89
C VAL A 262 7.72 -18.46 8.99
N LEU A 263 7.92 -17.48 9.88
CA LEU A 263 8.79 -17.63 11.04
C LEU A 263 8.07 -18.49 12.08
N CYS A 264 8.46 -19.76 12.19
CA CYS A 264 7.72 -20.75 12.98
C CYS A 264 8.60 -21.60 13.88
N GLN A 265 7.97 -22.13 14.93
CA GLN A 265 8.48 -23.19 15.78
C GLN A 265 7.51 -24.36 15.66
N ILE A 266 8.01 -25.54 15.29
CA ILE A 266 7.23 -26.77 15.13
C ILE A 266 7.65 -27.76 16.19
N SER A 267 6.68 -28.33 16.88
CA SER A 267 6.89 -29.35 17.91
C SER A 267 6.00 -30.56 17.67
N SER A 268 6.51 -31.76 17.93
CA SER A 268 5.68 -32.98 17.99
C SER A 268 5.05 -33.12 19.38
N LYS A 269 3.87 -33.74 19.43
CA LYS A 269 3.13 -34.05 20.66
C LYS A 269 3.08 -35.56 20.86
N SER A 270 3.44 -36.03 22.06
CA SER A 270 3.34 -37.44 22.41
C SER A 270 3.16 -37.62 23.92
N GLY A 271 2.12 -38.35 24.34
CA GLY A 271 1.89 -38.68 25.75
C GLY A 271 1.78 -37.45 26.69
N GLY A 272 1.28 -36.32 26.19
CA GLY A 272 1.21 -35.05 26.92
C GLY A 272 2.49 -34.21 26.90
N ASN A 273 3.58 -34.71 26.32
CA ASN A 273 4.82 -33.97 26.14
C ASN A 273 4.87 -33.28 24.78
N THR A 274 5.63 -32.18 24.73
CA THR A 274 5.91 -31.43 23.51
C THR A 274 7.41 -31.38 23.27
N THR A 275 7.84 -31.81 22.08
CA THR A 275 9.25 -31.82 21.68
C THR A 275 9.42 -30.93 20.45
N GLN A 276 10.18 -29.84 20.59
CA GLN A 276 10.51 -29.00 19.45
C GLN A 276 11.36 -29.77 18.45
N ILE A 277 10.94 -29.78 17.19
CA ILE A 277 11.59 -30.46 16.07
C ILE A 277 12.10 -29.49 15.00
N PHE A 278 11.57 -28.27 14.96
CA PHE A 278 12.05 -27.20 14.10
C PHE A 278 11.88 -25.82 14.75
N PRO A 279 12.90 -24.94 14.70
CA PRO A 279 14.30 -25.28 14.48
C PRO A 279 14.84 -26.22 15.58
N LYS A 280 16.05 -26.76 15.43
CA LYS A 280 16.66 -27.64 16.45
C LYS A 280 17.02 -26.91 17.74
N VAL A 281 17.25 -25.61 17.67
CA VAL A 281 17.60 -24.79 18.84
C VAL A 281 16.34 -24.48 19.64
N SER A 282 16.26 -25.01 20.86
CA SER A 282 15.09 -24.86 21.74
C SER A 282 14.74 -23.40 22.00
N GLY A 283 13.45 -23.07 21.89
CA GLY A 283 12.91 -21.73 22.12
C GLY A 283 13.18 -20.72 21.01
N LYS A 284 13.81 -21.13 19.91
CA LYS A 284 14.00 -20.31 18.71
C LYS A 284 12.96 -20.65 17.64
N TYR A 285 12.87 -19.77 16.67
CA TYR A 285 12.03 -19.86 15.48
C TYR A 285 12.92 -19.89 14.23
N ALA A 286 12.43 -20.48 13.16
CA ALA A 286 13.08 -20.44 11.86
C ALA A 286 12.05 -20.31 10.74
N TYR A 287 12.49 -19.80 9.59
CA TYR A 287 11.64 -19.58 8.45
C TYR A 287 11.43 -20.88 7.66
N ALA A 288 10.16 -21.24 7.51
CA ALA A 288 9.69 -22.29 6.61
C ALA A 288 9.05 -21.66 5.37
N ALA A 289 9.58 -21.99 4.19
CA ALA A 289 9.31 -21.34 2.93
C ALA A 289 8.48 -22.20 1.96
N VAL A 290 7.79 -21.51 1.06
CA VAL A 290 7.06 -22.08 -0.07
C VAL A 290 7.21 -21.16 -1.30
N PRO A 291 7.53 -21.69 -2.49
CA PRO A 291 7.68 -20.89 -3.69
C PRO A 291 6.37 -20.24 -4.14
N VAL A 292 6.45 -19.05 -4.75
CA VAL A 292 5.28 -18.33 -5.28
C VAL A 292 5.52 -17.78 -6.68
N SER A 293 4.53 -17.96 -7.57
CA SER A 293 4.55 -17.50 -8.96
C SER A 293 3.30 -16.70 -9.34
N THR A 294 2.59 -16.14 -8.35
CA THR A 294 1.37 -15.38 -8.59
C THR A 294 1.66 -14.13 -9.43
N ASN A 295 0.74 -13.80 -10.35
CA ASN A 295 0.74 -12.49 -11.00
C ASN A 295 0.03 -11.46 -10.10
N TRP A 296 0.78 -10.47 -9.63
CA TRP A 296 0.26 -9.37 -8.83
C TRP A 296 -0.16 -8.20 -9.72
N LEU A 297 -1.42 -7.78 -9.57
CA LEU A 297 -2.03 -6.69 -10.34
C LEU A 297 -2.21 -5.44 -9.47
N PRO A 298 -2.14 -4.23 -10.07
CA PRO A 298 -2.37 -2.98 -9.35
C PRO A 298 -3.77 -2.95 -8.72
N GLY A 299 -3.88 -2.41 -7.52
CA GLY A 299 -5.16 -2.23 -6.83
C GLY A 299 -5.88 -3.54 -6.51
N LYS A 300 -5.13 -4.63 -6.29
CA LYS A 300 -5.67 -5.90 -5.78
C LYS A 300 -5.09 -6.26 -4.43
N LYS A 301 -5.89 -6.96 -3.63
CA LYS A 301 -5.46 -7.63 -2.40
C LYS A 301 -5.35 -9.13 -2.64
N TYR A 302 -4.19 -9.70 -2.31
CA TYR A 302 -3.91 -11.13 -2.36
C TYR A 302 -3.84 -11.67 -0.94
N THR A 303 -4.69 -12.65 -0.61
CA THR A 303 -4.61 -13.37 0.67
C THR A 303 -4.09 -14.78 0.43
N TYR A 304 -2.85 -15.04 0.81
CA TYR A 304 -2.25 -16.37 0.79
C TYR A 304 -2.65 -17.13 2.04
N LYS A 305 -3.39 -18.22 1.89
CA LYS A 305 -3.76 -19.10 3.00
C LYS A 305 -2.91 -20.36 2.93
N LEU A 306 -1.90 -20.43 3.79
CA LEU A 306 -0.94 -21.52 3.92
C LEU A 306 -1.51 -22.60 4.84
N LYS A 307 -1.46 -23.86 4.41
CA LYS A 307 -1.96 -25.01 5.15
C LYS A 307 -0.81 -25.97 5.43
N PHE A 308 -0.34 -25.94 6.67
CA PHE A 308 0.70 -26.84 7.18
C PHE A 308 0.17 -28.25 7.37
N LEU A 309 0.97 -29.26 6.99
CA LEU A 309 0.69 -30.68 7.25
C LEU A 309 -0.67 -31.18 6.68
N GLY A 310 -1.16 -30.54 5.61
CA GLY A 310 -2.30 -31.04 4.84
C GLY A 310 -1.90 -32.23 3.95
N SER A 311 -2.24 -32.18 2.66
CA SER A 311 -1.71 -33.15 1.68
C SER A 311 -0.27 -32.85 1.23
N GLY A 312 0.46 -32.07 2.02
CA GLY A 312 1.86 -31.68 1.84
C GLY A 312 2.59 -31.79 3.18
N GLY A 313 3.52 -30.88 3.46
CA GLY A 313 4.26 -30.85 4.72
C GLY A 313 4.34 -29.44 5.33
N ALA A 314 5.47 -29.15 5.97
CA ALA A 314 5.76 -27.86 6.59
C ALA A 314 6.72 -27.00 5.75
N GLY A 315 6.93 -27.34 4.48
CA GLY A 315 7.67 -26.50 3.55
C GLY A 315 9.15 -26.82 3.57
N GLU A 316 9.94 -25.88 3.04
CA GLU A 316 11.39 -26.01 2.92
C GLU A 316 12.07 -24.98 3.79
N VAL A 317 13.27 -25.28 4.29
CA VAL A 317 14.06 -24.33 5.05
C VAL A 317 14.34 -23.12 4.15
N ASP A 318 14.01 -21.93 4.63
CA ASP A 318 14.26 -20.69 3.90
C ASP A 318 15.75 -20.53 3.57
N PRO A 319 16.12 -20.27 2.30
CA PRO A 319 17.52 -20.08 1.89
C PRO A 319 18.17 -18.81 2.47
N ASN A 320 17.39 -17.91 3.08
CA ASN A 320 17.88 -16.78 3.85
C ASN A 320 17.12 -16.62 5.17
N GLN A 321 17.65 -17.12 6.27
CA GLN A 321 16.97 -17.04 7.57
C GLN A 321 16.92 -15.63 8.19
N THR A 322 17.60 -14.66 7.59
CA THR A 322 17.65 -13.29 8.11
C THR A 322 16.25 -12.67 8.14
N ASN A 323 15.84 -12.14 9.29
CA ASN A 323 14.67 -11.26 9.35
C ASN A 323 15.04 -9.90 8.71
N PRO A 324 14.38 -9.49 7.62
CA PRO A 324 14.74 -8.26 6.91
C PRO A 324 14.38 -6.97 7.68
N ASP A 325 13.50 -7.04 8.68
CA ASP A 325 13.15 -5.88 9.52
C ASP A 325 14.09 -5.74 10.74
N ASP A 326 14.63 -6.87 11.22
CA ASP A 326 15.64 -6.93 12.29
C ASP A 326 16.63 -8.06 12.01
N PRO A 327 17.75 -7.78 11.31
CA PRO A 327 18.76 -8.80 10.99
C PRO A 327 19.40 -9.45 12.22
N SER A 328 19.24 -8.86 13.41
CA SER A 328 19.76 -9.35 14.69
C SER A 328 18.69 -10.00 15.57
N ASP A 329 17.50 -10.29 15.03
CA ASP A 329 16.36 -10.77 15.80
C ASP A 329 16.74 -11.98 16.67
N PRO A 330 16.73 -11.84 18.01
CA PRO A 330 17.20 -12.89 18.91
C PRO A 330 16.28 -14.11 18.90
N ASN A 331 15.08 -14.06 18.32
CA ASN A 331 14.18 -15.21 18.26
C ASN A 331 14.48 -16.12 17.07
N VAL A 332 15.16 -15.62 16.05
CA VAL A 332 15.53 -16.41 14.87
C VAL A 332 16.71 -17.32 15.20
N ASP A 333 16.64 -18.59 14.79
CA ASP A 333 17.79 -19.50 14.82
C ASP A 333 18.71 -19.21 13.62
N PRO A 334 19.90 -18.60 13.83
CA PRO A 334 20.81 -18.27 12.74
C PRO A 334 21.54 -19.49 12.18
N THR A 335 21.42 -20.67 12.81
CA THR A 335 22.18 -21.87 12.46
C THR A 335 21.49 -22.74 11.40
N GLN A 336 20.26 -22.40 10.99
CA GLN A 336 19.54 -23.06 9.90
C GLN A 336 20.16 -22.66 8.54
N ASN A 337 21.23 -23.34 8.13
CA ASN A 337 22.02 -23.03 6.94
C ASN A 337 21.77 -23.99 5.76
N ASN A 338 20.72 -24.81 5.86
CA ASN A 338 20.37 -25.86 4.92
C ASN A 338 19.13 -25.48 4.09
N GLY A 339 19.19 -24.31 3.44
CA GLY A 339 18.10 -23.84 2.58
C GLY A 339 17.64 -24.89 1.57
N GLY A 340 16.34 -25.00 1.37
CA GLY A 340 15.71 -25.99 0.50
C GLY A 340 15.49 -27.37 1.12
N ASP A 341 16.09 -27.68 2.27
CA ASP A 341 15.80 -28.94 2.95
C ASP A 341 14.34 -28.98 3.43
N PRO A 342 13.65 -30.13 3.36
CA PRO A 342 12.30 -30.23 3.89
C PRO A 342 12.25 -30.00 5.40
N VAL A 343 11.35 -29.11 5.85
CA VAL A 343 11.11 -28.82 7.27
C VAL A 343 10.43 -30.01 7.97
N LEU A 344 9.34 -30.51 7.36
CA LEU A 344 8.64 -31.72 7.79
C LEU A 344 7.76 -32.23 6.65
N GLY A 345 8.07 -33.40 6.08
CA GLY A 345 7.31 -33.92 4.94
C GLY A 345 7.57 -33.13 3.65
N GLY A 346 6.54 -32.87 2.84
CA GLY A 346 6.64 -32.14 1.57
C GLY A 346 6.37 -30.61 1.68
N PRO A 347 6.03 -29.93 0.57
CA PRO A 347 5.80 -28.48 0.56
C PRO A 347 4.54 -28.08 1.35
N ILE A 348 4.50 -26.85 1.88
CA ILE A 348 3.26 -26.23 2.37
C ILE A 348 2.33 -26.01 1.18
N LYS A 349 1.07 -26.42 1.28
CA LYS A 349 0.08 -26.07 0.26
C LYS A 349 -0.57 -24.75 0.61
N PHE A 350 -0.88 -23.94 -0.39
CA PHE A 350 -1.61 -22.70 -0.17
C PHE A 350 -2.72 -22.50 -1.19
N THR A 351 -3.68 -21.67 -0.82
CA THR A 351 -4.67 -21.10 -1.71
C THR A 351 -4.49 -19.59 -1.74
N VAL A 352 -4.85 -18.95 -2.84
CA VAL A 352 -4.80 -17.49 -2.98
C VAL A 352 -6.21 -17.01 -3.27
N THR A 353 -6.72 -16.12 -2.43
CA THR A 353 -7.91 -15.33 -2.77
C THR A 353 -7.46 -13.95 -3.26
N VAL A 354 -8.15 -13.43 -4.27
CA VAL A 354 -7.88 -12.12 -4.85
C VAL A 354 -9.14 -11.30 -4.73
N ASP A 355 -9.02 -10.18 -4.03
CA ASP A 355 -10.10 -9.22 -3.82
C ASP A 355 -9.74 -7.90 -4.51
N GLU A 356 -10.75 -7.14 -4.92
CA GLU A 356 -10.54 -5.74 -5.30
C GLU A 356 -10.02 -4.97 -4.09
N TRP A 357 -9.02 -4.12 -4.33
CA TRP A 357 -8.58 -3.16 -3.33
C TRP A 357 -9.40 -1.87 -3.40
N ASP A 358 -10.24 -1.69 -4.42
CA ASP A 358 -11.17 -0.59 -4.55
C ASP A 358 -12.60 -1.13 -4.77
N GLU A 359 -13.53 -0.87 -3.85
CA GLU A 359 -14.95 -0.77 -4.18
C GLU A 359 -15.27 0.71 -4.40
N LEU A 360 -15.33 1.13 -5.66
CA LEU A 360 -15.92 2.42 -6.00
C LEU A 360 -17.42 2.19 -6.16
N ALA A 361 -18.24 2.87 -5.35
CA ALA A 361 -19.67 2.95 -5.63
C ALA A 361 -19.84 3.59 -7.02
N GLU A 362 -20.71 3.01 -7.85
CA GLU A 362 -21.13 3.63 -9.12
C GLU A 362 -21.64 5.04 -8.82
N GLU A 363 -20.96 6.06 -9.37
CA GLU A 363 -21.50 7.41 -9.39
C GLU A 363 -22.45 7.48 -10.58
N GLU A 364 -23.76 7.37 -10.35
CA GLU A 364 -24.75 7.72 -11.37
C GLU A 364 -24.62 9.21 -11.67
N VAL A 365 -23.94 9.53 -12.76
CA VAL A 365 -23.93 10.88 -13.32
C VAL A 365 -25.20 11.04 -14.14
N SER A 366 -26.27 11.55 -13.53
CA SER A 366 -27.41 12.06 -14.30
C SER A 366 -26.95 13.30 -15.06
N LEU A 367 -27.01 13.25 -16.40
CA LEU A 367 -26.80 14.40 -17.29
C LEU A 367 -27.85 15.50 -17.07
#